data_AF-A0A1E7YRX4-F1
#
_entry.id   AF-A0A1E7YRX4-F1
#
_cell.length_a   1.000
_cell.length_b   1.000
_cell.length_c   1.000
_cell.angle_alpha   90.00
_cell.angle_beta   90.00
_cell.angle_gamma   90.00
#
_symmetry.space_group_name_H-M   'P 1'
#
loop_
_entity.id
_entity.type
_entity.pdbx_description
1 polymer ?
#
loop_
_entity_poly.entity_id
_entity_poly.type
_entity_poly.pdbx_seq_one_letter_code
_entity_poly.pdbx_strand_id
1 'polypeptide(L)' 'MTEQEAHLSALQDVFESLCNAQDALEAGDMEELAACLAEAGFALCCEIPGEYADRAPEAWFETQGGDA' A
#
# COMPACT_ATOMS: atom_id res chain seq x y z
N MET A 1 2.11 -15.00 16.50
CA MET A 1 1.49 -13.69 16.26
C MET A 1 0.00 -13.89 16.28
N THR A 2 -0.71 -13.05 17.04
CA THR A 2 -2.18 -13.01 17.04
C THR A 2 -2.68 -12.23 15.83
N GLU A 3 -3.95 -12.42 15.45
CA GLU A 3 -4.61 -11.68 14.38
C GLU A 3 -4.56 -10.16 14.62
N GLN A 4 -4.72 -9.73 15.87
CA GLN A 4 -4.61 -8.33 16.26
C GLN A 4 -3.20 -7.76 16.07
N GLU A 5 -2.16 -8.54 16.35
CA GLU A 5 -0.76 -8.14 16.12
C GLU A 5 -0.45 -8.03 14.61
N ALA A 6 -1.05 -8.89 13.76
CA ALA A 6 -0.91 -8.80 12.32
C ALA A 6 -1.53 -7.52 11.75
N HIS A 7 -2.77 -7.22 12.16
CA HIS A 7 -3.44 -5.99 11.76
C HIS A 7 -2.69 -4.73 12.23
N LEU A 8 -2.13 -4.75 13.44
CA LEU A 8 -1.37 -3.61 13.95
C LEU A 8 -0.09 -3.39 13.13
N SER A 9 0.59 -4.48 12.75
CA SER A 9 1.77 -4.43 11.88
C SER A 9 1.42 -3.86 10.51
N ALA A 10 0.36 -4.36 9.88
CA ALA A 10 -0.06 -3.90 8.56
C ALA A 10 -0.50 -2.42 8.57
N LEU A 11 -1.18 -1.97 9.62
CA LEU A 11 -1.52 -0.54 9.78
C LEU A 11 -0.27 0.33 9.96
N GLN A 12 0.77 -0.19 10.60
CA GLN A 12 2.05 0.50 10.74
C GLN A 12 2.77 0.61 9.39
N ASP A 13 2.80 -0.46 8.60
CA ASP A 13 3.39 -0.47 7.25
C ASP A 13 2.66 0.51 6.30
N VAL A 14 1.32 0.56 6.37
CA VAL A 14 0.50 1.54 5.63
C VAL A 14 0.85 2.97 6.06
N PHE A 15 0.96 3.22 7.37
CA PHE A 15 1.28 4.55 7.88
C PHE A 15 2.66 5.02 7.43
N GLU A 16 3.67 4.17 7.52
CA GLU A 16 5.04 4.48 7.06
C GLU A 16 5.08 4.78 5.56
N SER A 17 4.38 3.97 4.75
CA SER A 17 4.26 4.19 3.30
C SER A 17 3.58 5.53 2.97
N LEU A 18 2.57 5.94 3.74
CA LEU A 18 1.91 7.23 3.57
C LEU A 18 2.77 8.41 3.99
N CYS A 19 3.63 8.26 5.01
CA CYS A 19 4.63 9.27 5.34
C CYS A 19 5.63 9.45 4.20
N ASN A 20 6.12 8.35 3.61
CA ASN A 20 7.02 8.41 2.45
C ASN A 20 6.34 9.05 1.23
N ALA A 21 5.06 8.75 0.99
CA ALA A 21 4.26 9.39 -0.05
C ALA A 21 4.16 10.91 0.15
N GLN A 22 3.99 11.36 1.41
CA GLN A 22 3.99 12.79 1.72
C GLN A 22 5.35 13.43 1.39
N ASP A 23 6.46 12.81 1.81
CA ASP A 23 7.80 13.30 1.55
C ASP A 23 8.09 13.38 0.03
N ALA A 24 7.67 12.37 -0.73
CA ALA A 24 7.78 12.35 -2.20
C ALA A 24 6.95 13.46 -2.87
N LEU A 25 5.73 13.70 -2.38
CA LEU A 25 4.88 14.80 -2.85
C LEU A 25 5.53 16.17 -2.59
N GLU A 26 6.11 16.37 -1.41
CA GLU A 26 6.81 17.60 -1.05
C GLU A 26 8.09 17.81 -1.88
N ALA A 27 8.77 16.73 -2.25
CA ALA A 27 9.93 16.74 -3.15
C ALA A 27 9.56 16.92 -4.64
N GLY A 28 8.29 16.75 -5.01
CA GLY A 28 7.83 16.75 -6.40
C GLY A 28 8.19 15.47 -7.17
N ASP A 29 8.52 14.39 -6.46
CA ASP A 29 8.83 13.08 -7.03
C ASP A 29 7.54 12.27 -7.21
N MET A 30 6.96 12.37 -8.41
CA MET A 30 5.68 11.74 -8.71
C MET A 30 5.79 10.22 -8.92
N GLU A 31 6.98 9.71 -9.25
CA GLU A 31 7.23 8.27 -9.42
C GLU A 31 7.26 7.60 -8.04
N GLU A 32 8.06 8.16 -7.12
CA GLU A 32 8.12 7.68 -5.74
C GLU A 32 6.78 7.84 -5.01
N LEU A 33 6.05 8.94 -5.26
CA LEU A 33 4.70 9.13 -4.74
C LEU A 33 3.76 8.01 -5.18
N ALA A 34 3.78 7.63 -6.47
CA ALA A 34 2.93 6.57 -7.00
C ALA A 34 3.29 5.21 -6.40
N ALA A 35 4.59 4.91 -6.25
CA ALA A 35 5.08 3.69 -5.61
C ALA A 35 4.63 3.60 -4.15
N CYS A 36 4.87 4.64 -3.34
CA CYS A 36 4.47 4.69 -1.93
C CYS A 36 2.95 4.52 -1.74
N LEU A 37 2.15 5.13 -2.62
CA LEU A 37 0.69 4.97 -2.58
C LEU A 37 0.23 3.58 -2.98
N ALA A 38 0.91 2.92 -3.93
CA ALA A 38 0.61 1.54 -4.30
C ALA A 38 0.94 0.57 -3.16
N GLU A 39 2.08 0.75 -2.48
CA GLU A 39 2.47 -0.07 -1.32
C GLU A 39 1.47 0.09 -0.16
N ALA A 40 1.10 1.33 0.18
CA ALA A 40 0.08 1.60 1.19
C ALA A 40 -1.28 0.98 0.83
N GLY A 41 -1.69 1.10 -0.43
CA GLY A 41 -2.94 0.54 -0.93
C GLY A 41 -2.97 -0.98 -0.86
N PHE A 42 -1.89 -1.64 -1.31
CA PHE A 42 -1.77 -3.10 -1.28
C PHE A 42 -1.78 -3.66 0.14
N ALA A 43 -0.99 -3.07 1.05
CA ALA A 43 -0.95 -3.49 2.45
C ALA A 43 -2.33 -3.37 3.11
N LEU A 44 -3.06 -2.28 2.84
CA LEU A 44 -4.43 -2.12 3.33
C LEU A 44 -5.39 -3.15 2.72
N CYS A 45 -5.27 -3.43 1.42
CA CYS A 45 -6.12 -4.41 0.73
C CYS A 45 -5.96 -5.84 1.25
N CYS A 46 -4.78 -6.20 1.77
CA CYS A 46 -4.54 -7.51 2.38
C CYS A 46 -5.28 -7.72 3.70
N GLU A 47 -5.69 -6.64 4.37
CA GLU A 47 -6.27 -6.67 5.71
C GLU A 47 -7.78 -6.39 5.74
N ILE A 48 -8.30 -5.71 4.72
CA ILE A 48 -9.74 -5.42 4.61
C ILE A 48 -10.52 -6.64 4.09
N PRO A 49 -11.80 -6.78 4.44
CA PRO A 49 -12.65 -7.82 3.86
C PRO A 49 -12.63 -7.80 2.33
N GLY A 50 -12.62 -8.98 1.70
CA GLY A 50 -12.43 -9.13 0.25
C GLY A 50 -13.36 -8.31 -0.63
N GLU A 51 -14.58 -8.00 -0.18
CA GLU A 51 -15.53 -7.14 -0.90
C GLU A 51 -15.02 -5.70 -1.14
N TYR A 52 -14.09 -5.23 -0.32
CA TYR A 52 -13.44 -3.94 -0.47
C TYR A 52 -12.16 -4.04 -1.32
N ALA A 53 -11.45 -5.17 -1.24
CA ALA A 53 -10.30 -5.46 -2.10
C ALA A 53 -10.72 -5.55 -3.58
N ASP A 54 -11.89 -6.13 -3.88
CA ASP A 54 -12.46 -6.21 -5.23
C ASP A 54 -12.77 -4.85 -5.87
N ARG A 55 -12.76 -3.77 -5.07
CA ARG A 55 -13.00 -2.40 -5.51
C ARG A 55 -11.73 -1.56 -5.55
N ALA A 56 -10.59 -2.15 -5.21
CA ALA A 56 -9.30 -1.47 -5.21
C ALA A 56 -8.84 -1.19 -6.66
N PRO A 57 -8.11 -0.09 -6.89
CA PRO A 57 -7.51 0.19 -8.20
C PRO A 57 -6.59 -0.96 -8.67
N GLU A 58 -6.79 -1.44 -9.89
CA GLU A 58 -5.93 -2.50 -10.48
C GLU A 58 -4.45 -2.13 -10.47
N ALA A 59 -4.15 -0.84 -10.66
CA ALA A 59 -2.80 -0.28 -10.64
C ALA A 59 -2.01 -0.57 -9.34
N TRP A 60 -2.68 -0.88 -8.21
CA TRP A 60 -2.00 -1.25 -6.97
C TRP A 60 -1.39 -2.65 -6.99
N PHE A 61 -1.75 -3.48 -7.98
CA PHE A 61 -1.31 -4.87 -8.11
C PHE A 61 -0.36 -5.10 -9.29
N GLU A 62 -0.19 -4.12 -10.17
CA GLU A 62 0.57 -4.25 -11.43
C GLU A 62 2.09 -4.31 -11.23
N THR A 63 2.63 -3.87 -10.08
CA THR A 63 4.08 -3.80 -9.82
C THR A 63 4.75 -5.11 -9.40
N GLN A 64 4.00 -6.20 -9.19
CA GLN A 64 4.56 -7.51 -8.83
C GLN A 64 4.78 -8.44 -10.04
N GLY A 65 4.41 -8.01 -11.25
CA GLY A 65 4.53 -8.77 -12.50
C GLY A 65 5.81 -8.50 -13.26
N GLY A 66 6.97 -8.86 -12.69
CA GLY A 66 8.18 -9.08 -13.49
C GLY A 66 8.02 -10.36 -14.30
N ASP A 67 8.16 -10.26 -15.62
CA ASP A 67 8.12 -11.32 -16.65
C ASP A 67 8.24 -12.78 -16.14
N ALA A 68 7.22 -13.59 -16.44
CA ALA A 68 7.31 -15.05 -16.51
C ALA A 68 6.40 -15.59 -17.62
#